data_AF-A0A9Q3EHN1-F1
#
_entry.id   AF-A0A9Q3EHN1-F1
#
_cell.length_a   1.000
_cell.length_b   1.000
_cell.length_c   1.000
_cell.angle_alpha   90.00
_cell.angle_beta   90.00
_cell.angle_gamma   90.00
#
_symmetry.space_group_name_H-M   'P 1'
#
loop_
_entity.id
_entity.type
_entity.pdbx_description
1 polymer ?
#
loop_
_entity_poly.entity_id
_entity_poly.type
_entity_poly.pdbx_seq_one_letter_code
_entity_poly.pdbx_strand_id
1 'polypeptide(L)' 'MRNELMNVLYTYNNALASHNEPLGAIGGHEVDITLNIDRPYPPVLGRPAYPASPRARKSLEKHIQELI' A
#
# COMPACT_ATOMS: atom_id res chain seq x y z
N MET A 1 0.98 6.77 34.63
CA MET A 1 0.16 6.38 33.46
C MET A 1 0.45 7.16 32.17
N ARG A 2 0.13 8.47 32.03
CA ARG A 2 0.38 9.20 30.77
C ARG A 2 1.87 9.28 30.38
N ASN A 3 2.75 9.51 31.36
CA ASN A 3 4.19 9.61 31.12
C ASN A 3 4.81 8.25 30.77
N GLU A 4 4.33 7.17 31.38
CA GLU A 4 4.78 5.81 31.07
C GLU A 4 4.40 5.41 29.65
N LEU A 5 3.16 5.71 29.24
CA LEU A 5 2.72 5.48 27.86
C LEU A 5 3.58 6.26 26.86
N MET A 6 3.85 7.53 27.12
CA MET A 6 4.72 8.34 26.24
C MET A 6 6.13 7.78 26.17
N ASN A 7 6.69 7.32 27.30
CA ASN A 7 8.00 6.65 27.30
C ASN A 7 7.99 5.41 26.41
N VAL A 8 6.95 4.56 26.49
CA VAL A 8 6.84 3.36 25.66
C VAL A 8 6.75 3.71 24.18
N LEU A 9 5.89 4.67 23.81
CA LEU A 9 5.73 5.10 22.42
C LEU A 9 7.02 5.70 21.85
N TYR A 10 7.73 6.48 22.64
CA TYR A 10 9.02 7.04 22.24
C TYR A 10 10.11 5.97 22.10
N THR A 11 10.15 5.03 23.05
CA THR A 11 11.15 3.94 23.07
C THR A 11 11.00 3.02 21.86
N TYR A 12 9.76 2.72 21.47
CA TYR A 12 9.46 1.78 20.37
C TYR A 12 8.97 2.47 19.10
N ASN A 13 9.30 3.74 18.89
CA ASN A 13 8.83 4.53 17.73
C ASN A 13 9.04 3.79 16.38
N ASN A 14 10.21 3.19 16.19
CA ASN A 14 10.56 2.47 14.95
C ASN A 14 9.74 1.18 14.71
N ALA A 15 9.08 0.66 15.75
CA ALA A 15 8.19 -0.50 15.65
C ALA A 15 6.74 -0.10 15.37
N LEU A 16 6.43 1.20 15.37
CA LEU A 16 5.10 1.75 15.14
C LEU A 16 5.04 2.35 13.74
N ALA A 17 3.89 2.18 13.08
CA ALA A 17 3.65 2.90 11.83
C ALA A 17 3.49 4.39 12.12
N SER A 18 4.25 5.22 11.43
CA SER A 18 4.05 6.68 11.44
C SER A 18 3.66 7.16 10.04
N HIS A 19 3.16 8.39 9.91
CA HIS A 19 2.86 8.96 8.60
C HIS A 19 4.12 9.06 7.72
N ASN A 20 5.30 9.24 8.32
CA ASN A 20 6.56 9.39 7.59
C ASN A 20 7.23 8.05 7.30
N GLU A 21 6.88 7.00 8.05
CA GLU A 21 7.44 5.65 7.96
C GLU A 21 6.29 4.64 7.86
N PRO A 22 5.69 4.49 6.67
CA PRO A 22 4.61 3.55 6.45
C PRO A 22 5.09 2.10 6.57
N LEU A 23 4.21 1.23 7.08
CA LEU A 23 4.46 -0.20 7.19
C LEU A 23 4.74 -0.79 5.78
N GLY A 24 5.78 -1.61 5.63
CA GLY A 24 5.84 -2.55 4.50
C GLY A 24 7.11 -2.59 3.65
N ALA A 25 8.11 -1.73 3.89
CA ALA A 25 9.40 -1.85 3.19
C ALA A 25 10.35 -2.86 3.88
N ILE A 26 9.85 -4.05 4.22
CA ILE A 26 10.69 -5.11 4.80
C ILE A 26 11.44 -5.80 3.67
N GLY A 27 12.74 -5.51 3.54
CA GLY A 27 13.60 -6.15 2.56
C GLY A 27 13.62 -7.67 2.74
N GLY A 28 13.62 -8.41 1.63
CA GLY A 28 13.67 -9.88 1.61
C GLY A 28 12.31 -10.60 1.54
N HIS A 29 11.20 -9.86 1.49
CA HIS A 29 9.85 -10.41 1.27
C HIS A 29 9.31 -10.15 -0.15
N GLU A 30 10.18 -10.26 -1.15
CA GLU A 30 9.76 -10.15 -2.55
C GLU A 30 8.94 -11.39 -2.93
N VAL A 31 7.84 -11.18 -3.65
CA VAL A 31 6.96 -12.27 -4.11
C VAL A 31 7.26 -12.56 -5.57
N ASP A 32 7.69 -13.78 -5.86
CA ASP A 32 7.79 -14.27 -7.24
C ASP A 32 6.42 -14.76 -7.71
N ILE A 33 5.85 -14.07 -8.70
CA ILE A 33 4.56 -14.41 -9.30
C ILE A 33 4.82 -15.10 -10.63
N THR A 34 4.88 -16.43 -10.61
CA THR A 34 4.96 -17.25 -11.82
C THR A 34 3.56 -17.51 -12.39
N LEU A 35 3.41 -17.29 -13.69
CA LEU A 35 2.17 -17.54 -14.41
C LEU A 35 2.18 -18.95 -15.01
N ASN A 36 1.05 -19.66 -14.91
CA ASN A 36 0.92 -21.05 -15.36
C ASN A 36 0.66 -21.20 -16.87
N ILE A 37 0.94 -20.19 -17.70
CA ILE A 37 0.70 -20.24 -19.15
C ILE A 37 1.94 -19.82 -19.94
N ASP A 38 1.95 -20.09 -21.25
CA ASP A 38 3.04 -19.71 -22.13
C ASP A 38 2.67 -18.50 -23.01
N ARG A 39 3.69 -17.80 -23.52
CA ARG A 39 3.53 -16.65 -24.42
C ARG A 39 2.80 -17.03 -25.73
N PRO A 40 2.09 -16.10 -26.38
CA PRO A 40 1.98 -14.67 -26.08
C PRO A 40 0.94 -14.36 -24.99
N TYR A 41 1.37 -13.60 -23.98
CA TYR A 41 0.46 -13.01 -23.00
C TYR A 41 -0.17 -11.72 -23.54
N PRO A 42 -1.37 -11.31 -23.05
CA PRO A 42 -2.29 -11.99 -22.11
C PRO A 42 -3.71 -12.18 -22.69
N PRO A 43 -4.63 -12.97 -22.08
CA PRO A 43 -6.04 -12.60 -22.19
C PRO A 43 -6.14 -11.21 -21.56
N VAL A 44 -6.35 -10.20 -22.41
CA VAL A 44 -6.59 -8.82 -22.01
C VAL A 44 -7.42 -8.81 -20.73
N LEU A 45 -7.06 -8.00 -19.73
CA LEU A 45 -8.03 -7.53 -18.74
C LEU A 45 -9.05 -6.70 -19.53
N GLY A 46 -9.92 -7.40 -20.28
CA GLY A 46 -10.61 -6.92 -21.48
C GLY A 46 -11.74 -5.96 -21.19
N ARG A 47 -11.78 -5.44 -19.96
CA ARG A 47 -12.79 -4.51 -19.51
C ARG A 47 -12.08 -3.24 -19.08
N PRO A 48 -12.44 -2.08 -19.66
CA PRO A 48 -12.01 -0.83 -19.08
C PRO A 48 -12.45 -0.80 -17.62
N ALA A 49 -11.68 -0.13 -16.77
CA ALA A 49 -12.10 0.12 -15.40
C ALA A 49 -13.51 0.74 -15.43
N TYR A 50 -14.40 0.26 -14.55
CA TYR A 50 -15.73 0.84 -14.43
C TYR A 50 -15.61 2.35 -14.13
N PRO A 51 -16.45 3.20 -14.74
CA PRO A 51 -16.40 4.62 -14.50
C PRO A 51 -16.67 4.90 -13.02
N ALA A 52 -15.68 5.42 -12.32
CA ALA A 52 -15.84 5.89 -10.96
C ALA A 52 -16.66 7.20 -10.95
N SER A 53 -17.48 7.39 -9.92
CA SER A 53 -18.17 8.68 -9.74
C SER A 53 -17.14 9.81 -9.54
N PRO A 54 -17.46 11.06 -9.92
CA PRO A 54 -16.52 12.19 -9.74
C PRO A 54 -16.03 12.33 -8.30
N ARG A 55 -16.92 12.08 -7.32
CA ARG A 55 -16.58 12.07 -5.89
C ARG A 55 -15.61 10.93 -5.54
N ALA A 56 -15.88 9.72 -6.02
CA ALA A 56 -15.02 8.57 -5.77
C ALA A 56 -13.64 8.77 -6.40
N ARG A 57 -13.59 9.29 -7.64
CA ARG A 57 -12.33 9.59 -8.34
C ARG A 57 -11.45 10.57 -7.55
N LYS A 58 -12.02 11.68 -7.08
CA LYS A 58 -11.29 12.69 -6.28
C LYS A 58 -10.75 12.10 -4.97
N SER A 59 -11.51 11.21 -4.33
CA SER A 59 -11.07 10.53 -3.11
C SER A 59 -9.94 9.55 -3.38
N LEU A 60 -10.02 8.78 -4.47
CA LEU A 60 -9.00 7.81 -4.85
C LEU A 60 -7.70 8.49 -5.26
N GLU A 61 -7.79 9.60 -6.01
CA GLU A 61 -6.63 10.35 -6.49
C GLU A 61 -5.72 10.81 -5.34
N LYS A 62 -6.30 11.24 -4.21
CA LYS A 62 -5.55 11.58 -3.00
C LYS A 62 -4.70 10.40 -2.50
N HIS A 63 -5.31 9.22 -2.35
CA HIS A 63 -4.62 8.05 -1.78
C HIS A 63 -3.64 7.43 -2.77
N ILE A 64 -3.92 7.51 -4.08
CA ILE A 64 -2.96 7.10 -5.11
C ILE A 64 -1.69 7.95 -5.02
N GLN A 65 -1.82 9.26 -4.81
CA GLN A 65 -0.67 10.16 -4.66
C GLN A 65 0.15 9.90 -3.39
N GLU A 66 -0.45 9.32 -2.35
CA GLU A 66 0.26 8.91 -1.13
C GLU A 66 1.09 7.62 -1.32
N LEU A 67 0.83 6.85 -2.39
CA LEU A 67 1.51 5.58 -2.70
C LEU A 67 2.60 5.70 -3.77
N ILE A 68 2.73 6.86 -4.43
CA ILE A 68 3.73 7.16 -5.48
C ILE A 68 4.81 8.07 -4.89
#